data_AF-A0AAP3HFT3-F1
#
_entry.id   AF-A0AAP3HFT3-F1
#
_cell.length_a   1.000
_cell.length_b   1.000
_cell.length_c   1.000
_cell.angle_alpha   90.00
_cell.angle_beta   90.00
_cell.angle_gamma   90.00
#
_symmetry.space_group_name_H-M   'P 1'
#
loop_
_entity.id
_entity.type
_entity.pdbx_description
1 polymer ?
#
loop_
_entity_poly.entity_id
_entity_poly.type
_entity_poly.pdbx_seq_one_letter_code
_entity_poly.pdbx_strand_id
1 'polypeptide(L)' 'MNKEAELMDVISEKLDDLMVPGFIAEVTPIEAEIMGAFSEDALSEDDAKEAAYD' A
#
# COMPACT_ATOMS: atom_id res chain seq x y z
N MET A 1 22.18 12.32 -9.62
CA MET A 1 21.42 11.78 -8.48
C MET A 1 20.41 10.80 -9.03
N ASN A 2 20.41 9.56 -8.51
CA ASN A 2 19.50 8.52 -8.99
C ASN A 2 18.20 8.60 -8.17
N LYS A 3 17.11 9.09 -8.78
CA LYS A 3 15.85 9.36 -8.09
C LYS A 3 15.19 8.09 -7.53
N GLU A 4 15.46 6.93 -8.14
CA GLU A 4 14.94 5.64 -7.69
C GLU A 4 15.62 5.20 -6.38
N ALA A 5 16.93 5.45 -6.24
CA ALA A 5 17.66 5.16 -5.01
C ALA A 5 17.13 6.01 -3.84
N GLU A 6 16.96 7.31 -4.07
CA GLU A 6 16.42 8.23 -3.05
C GLU A 6 14.99 7.84 -2.62
N LEU A 7 14.16 7.38 -3.56
CA LEU A 7 12.81 6.89 -3.24
C LEU A 7 12.86 5.63 -2.38
N MET A 8 13.76 4.70 -2.69
CA MET A 8 13.92 3.47 -1.92
C MET A 8 14.44 3.73 -0.50
N ASP A 9 15.33 4.71 -0.36
CA ASP A 9 15.83 5.15 0.95
C ASP A 9 14.70 5.71 1.82
N VAL A 10 13.85 6.59 1.26
CA VAL A 10 12.67 7.12 1.96
C VAL A 10 11.68 6.02 2.36
N ILE A 11 11.44 5.04 1.48
CA ILE A 11 10.56 3.91 1.78
C ILE A 11 11.14 3.05 2.90
N SER A 12 12.45 2.81 2.90
CA SER A 12 13.12 2.04 3.95
C SER A 12 12.98 2.71 5.30
N GLU A 13 13.20 4.02 5.39
CA GLU A 13 13.04 4.77 6.65
C GLU A 13 11.60 4.69 7.17
N LYS A 14 10.61 4.87 6.30
CA LYS A 14 9.19 4.75 6.69
C LYS A 14 8.83 3.35 7.18
N LEU A 15 9.38 2.29 6.58
CA LEU A 15 9.15 0.91 7.02
C LEU A 15 9.76 0.64 8.40
N ASP A 16 10.94 1.19 8.68
CA ASP A 16 11.57 1.10 9.99
C ASP A 16 10.72 1.80 11.06
N ASP A 17 10.18 3.00 10.76
CA ASP A 17 9.31 3.71 11.69
C ASP A 17 7.99 2.97 11.96
N LEU A 18 7.43 2.27 10.95
CA LEU A 18 6.21 1.47 11.09
C LEU A 18 6.37 0.25 12.03
N MET A 19 7.60 -0.11 12.40
CA MET A 19 7.86 -1.12 13.45
C MET A 19 7.52 -0.60 14.85
N VAL A 20 7.31 0.71 15.03
CA VAL A 20 6.93 1.33 16.29
C VAL A 20 5.40 1.28 16.47
N PRO A 21 4.87 0.61 17.52
CA PRO A 21 3.44 0.54 17.75
C PRO A 21 2.79 1.91 17.87
N GLY A 22 1.70 2.14 17.13
CA GLY A 22 0.95 3.39 17.14
C GLY A 22 1.57 4.51 16.29
N PHE A 23 2.70 4.26 15.62
CA PHE A 23 3.23 5.18 14.61
C PHE A 23 2.39 5.09 13.33
N ILE A 24 2.13 6.25 12.71
CA ILE A 24 1.37 6.38 11.47
C ILE A 24 2.22 7.19 10.50
N ALA A 25 2.54 6.59 9.35
CA ALA A 25 3.28 7.23 8.27
C ALA A 25 2.35 7.55 7.10
N GLU A 26 2.47 8.74 6.53
CA GLU A 26 1.82 9.07 5.27
C GLU A 26 2.66 8.59 4.09
N VAL A 27 2.00 7.96 3.12
CA VAL A 27 2.62 7.42 1.91
C VAL A 27 1.88 7.93 0.67
N THR A 28 2.64 8.22 -0.36
CA THR A 28 2.13 8.52 -1.70
C THR A 28 1.65 7.23 -2.38
N PRO A 29 0.83 7.31 -3.45
CA PRO A 29 0.37 6.12 -4.16
C PRO A 29 1.50 5.21 -4.66
N ILE A 30 2.61 5.78 -5.11
CA ILE A 30 3.77 5.03 -5.61
C ILE A 30 4.51 4.34 -4.46
N GLU A 31 4.71 5.04 -3.33
CA GLU A 31 5.32 4.42 -2.15
C GLU A 31 4.46 3.29 -1.61
N ALA A 32 3.13 3.49 -1.56
CA ALA A 32 2.17 2.48 -1.12
C ALA A 32 2.26 1.20 -1.99
N GLU A 33 2.30 1.35 -3.32
CA GLU A 33 2.44 0.23 -4.25
C GLU A 33 3.76 -0.53 -4.03
N ILE A 34 4.88 0.19 -3.85
CA ILE A 34 6.20 -0.42 -3.58
C ILE A 34 6.23 -1.12 -2.21
N MET A 35 5.57 -0.55 -1.20
CA MET A 35 5.42 -1.14 0.13
C MET A 35 4.47 -2.35 0.15
N GLY A 36 3.84 -2.68 -0.98
CA GLY A 36 2.89 -3.78 -1.10
C GLY A 36 1.55 -3.47 -0.45
N ALA A 37 1.23 -2.20 -0.22
CA ALA A 37 -0.10 -1.78 0.20
C ALA A 37 -1.08 -2.02 -0.95
N PHE A 38 -2.02 -2.92 -0.70
CA PHE A 38 -3.06 -3.29 -1.65
C PHE A 38 -4.33 -2.49 -1.36
N SER A 39 -4.90 -1.89 -2.41
CA SER A 39 -6.28 -1.41 -2.38
C SER A 39 -7.18 -2.60 -2.68
N GLU A 40 -8.06 -2.94 -1.74
CA GLU A 40 -8.98 -4.06 -1.91
C GLU A 40 -10.02 -3.77 -3.01
N ASP A 41 -9.72 -4.25 -4.22
CA ASP A 41 -10.66 -4.37 -5.34
C ASP A 41 -11.23 -5.80 -5.40
N ALA A 42 -11.19 -6.52 -4.28
CA ALA A 42 -11.88 -7.79 -4.16
C ALA A 42 -13.37 -7.54 -4.28
N LEU A 43 -14.05 -8.44 -5.01
CA LEU A 43 -15.48 -8.39 -5.26
C LEU A 43 -16.21 -8.23 -3.91
N SER A 44 -17.02 -7.18 -3.76
CA SER A 44 -17.79 -7.00 -2.54
C SER A 44 -18.76 -8.18 -2.36
N GLU A 45 -19.26 -8.41 -1.14
CA GLU A 45 -20.22 -9.49 -0.90
C GLU A 45 -21.45 -9.37 -1.81
N ASP A 46 -21.89 -8.14 -2.07
CA ASP A 46 -23.02 -7.85 -2.94
C ASP A 46 -22.68 -8.08 -4.42
N ASP A 47 -21.50 -7.63 -4.88
CA ASP A 47 -21.03 -7.87 -6.24
C ASP A 47 -20.83 -9.38 -6.50
N ALA A 48 -20.42 -10.15 -5.49
CA ALA A 48 -20.24 -11.60 -5.56
C ALA A 48 -21.57 -12.35 -5.67
N LYS A 49 -22.64 -11.85 -5.04
CA LYS A 49 -23.99 -12.41 -5.18
C LYS A 49 -24.53 -12.15 -6.59
N GLU A 50 -24.41 -10.92 -7.09
CA GLU A 50 -24.90 -10.56 -8.42
C GLU A 50 -24.17 -11.34 -9.52
N ALA A 51 -22.85 -11.53 -9.41
CA ALA A 51 -22.07 -12.32 -10.36
C ALA A 51 -22.45 -13.82 -10.40
N ALA A 52 -23.11 -14.35 -9.36
CA ALA A 52 -23.57 -15.74 -9.33
C ALA A 52 -24.88 -15.97 -10.10
N TYR A 53 -25.55 -14.91 -10.55
CA TYR A 53 -26.83 -14.96 -11.25
C TYR A 53 -26.75 -14.58 -12.75
N ASP A 54 -25.58 -14.20 -13.26
CA ASP A 54 -25.25 -13.99 -14.70
C ASP A 54 -24.71 -15.27 -15.34
#